data_AF-A0A2E5YPU9-F1
#
_entry.id   AF-A0A2E5YPU9-F1
#
_cell.length_a   1.000
_cell.length_b   1.000
_cell.length_c   1.000
_cell.angle_alpha   90.00
_cell.angle_beta   90.00
_cell.angle_gamma   90.00
#
_symmetry.space_group_name_H-M   'P 1'
#
loop_
_entity.id
_entity.type
_entity.pdbx_description
1 polymer ?
#
loop_
_entity_poly.entity_id
_entity_poly.type
_entity_poly.pdbx_seq_one_letter_code
_entity_poly.pdbx_strand_id
1 'polypeptide(L)'
;MLPVTRTSKKSGGAPGYDREGRSVGEASAHPSSDVSAAASSRSEIDLLVNGEPLRVAAPCTLGGLLEYLDLAGQRVAVALNGEVVIRSRYSEIEVAVDDKIEILEAVGGG
;
A
#
# COMPACT_ATOMS: atom_id res chain seq x y z
N MET A 1 58.53 -27.26 -29.85
CA MET A 1 58.05 -28.62 -29.54
C MET A 1 57.91 -28.72 -28.02
N LEU A 2 56.72 -29.13 -27.55
CA LEU A 2 56.11 -29.05 -26.21
C LEU A 2 56.83 -29.92 -25.11
N PRO A 3 56.47 -29.92 -23.80
CA PRO A 3 55.26 -29.38 -23.13
C PRO A 3 55.43 -28.67 -21.76
N VAL A 4 54.28 -28.14 -21.33
CA VAL A 4 53.86 -27.49 -20.07
C VAL A 4 53.99 -28.35 -18.80
N THR A 5 54.13 -27.71 -17.63
CA THR A 5 53.52 -28.22 -16.38
C THR A 5 52.90 -27.10 -15.53
N ARG A 6 51.72 -27.41 -15.00
CA ARG A 6 50.81 -26.56 -14.22
C ARG A 6 51.19 -26.64 -12.74
N THR A 7 51.08 -25.54 -12.01
CA THR A 7 50.95 -25.53 -10.54
C THR A 7 49.71 -24.71 -10.18
N SER A 8 48.63 -25.39 -9.81
CA SER A 8 48.10 -25.53 -8.45
C SER A 8 47.57 -24.23 -7.83
N LYS A 9 46.23 -24.16 -7.67
CA LYS A 9 45.62 -23.52 -6.51
C LYS A 9 44.36 -24.28 -6.07
N LYS A 10 44.52 -25.01 -4.95
CA LYS A 10 43.55 -25.32 -3.87
C LYS A 10 42.57 -24.15 -3.66
N SER A 11 41.34 -24.25 -3.17
CA SER A 11 40.65 -25.20 -2.29
C SER A 11 39.29 -24.57 -1.96
N GLY A 12 38.30 -25.41 -1.64
CA GLY A 12 37.01 -24.99 -1.04
C GLY A 12 35.89 -24.99 -2.08
N GLY A 13 34.85 -25.80 -2.01
CA GLY A 13 34.24 -26.46 -0.85
C GLY A 13 32.99 -25.69 -0.42
N ALA A 14 31.90 -25.80 -1.20
CA ALA A 14 30.49 -25.64 -0.82
C ALA A 14 29.60 -26.08 -2.03
N PRO A 15 28.32 -26.42 -1.85
CA PRO A 15 27.77 -27.73 -2.18
C PRO A 15 27.10 -27.78 -3.56
N GLY A 16 26.80 -29.02 -4.00
CA GLY A 16 25.95 -29.26 -5.15
C GLY A 16 24.61 -28.57 -5.02
N TYR A 17 24.13 -28.00 -6.12
CA TYR A 17 22.74 -27.63 -6.26
C TYR A 17 21.95 -28.92 -6.50
N ASP A 18 21.01 -29.20 -5.61
CA ASP A 18 20.15 -30.36 -5.73
C ASP A 18 19.19 -30.22 -6.92
N ARG A 19 18.82 -31.37 -7.48
CA ARG A 19 18.05 -31.57 -8.72
C ARG A 19 16.54 -31.27 -8.58
N GLU A 20 16.13 -30.56 -7.53
CA GLU A 20 14.73 -30.29 -7.21
C GLU A 20 14.44 -28.80 -7.41
N GLY A 21 14.21 -28.38 -8.66
CA GLY A 21 13.76 -27.03 -9.01
C GLY A 21 12.34 -26.72 -8.52
N ARG A 22 12.10 -26.82 -7.21
CA ARG A 22 10.87 -26.35 -6.58
C ARG A 22 10.92 -24.83 -6.46
N SER A 23 9.99 -24.21 -7.17
CA SER A 23 9.51 -22.84 -7.01
C SER A 23 9.31 -22.48 -5.55
N VAL A 24 9.91 -21.38 -5.09
CA VAL A 24 9.57 -20.73 -3.82
C VAL A 24 9.46 -19.21 -4.01
N GLY A 25 8.28 -18.69 -3.64
CA GLY A 25 7.99 -17.27 -3.38
C GLY A 25 7.66 -16.44 -4.62
N GLU A 26 6.42 -16.45 -5.13
CA GLU A 26 5.34 -15.58 -4.65
C GLU A 26 5.80 -14.17 -4.27
N ALA A 27 5.95 -13.31 -5.30
CA ALA A 27 5.75 -11.88 -5.14
C ALA A 27 4.25 -11.56 -5.32
N SER A 28 3.40 -12.19 -4.52
CA SER A 28 2.02 -11.73 -4.30
C SER A 28 2.08 -10.56 -3.32
N ALA A 29 2.40 -9.37 -3.84
CA ALA A 29 2.03 -8.13 -3.18
C ALA A 29 0.74 -7.60 -3.82
N HIS A 30 -0.29 -8.44 -3.80
CA HIS A 30 -1.67 -7.97 -3.70
C HIS A 30 -1.98 -7.89 -2.20
N PRO A 31 -1.81 -6.75 -1.53
CA PRO A 31 -2.51 -6.57 -0.27
C PRO A 31 -4.00 -6.44 -0.61
N SER A 32 -4.81 -7.30 0.03
CA SER A 32 -6.26 -7.16 0.25
C SER A 32 -7.14 -8.24 -0.39
N SER A 33 -6.89 -9.51 -0.05
CA SER A 33 -7.94 -10.54 -0.07
C SER A 33 -8.25 -11.12 1.32
N ASP A 34 -7.92 -10.39 2.40
CA ASP A 34 -8.17 -10.79 3.79
C ASP A 34 -8.83 -9.66 4.61
N VAL A 35 -10.06 -9.28 4.26
CA VAL A 35 -10.89 -8.41 5.13
C VAL A 35 -12.26 -9.01 5.49
N SER A 36 -12.35 -10.34 5.55
CA SER A 36 -13.58 -11.03 5.97
C SER A 36 -13.33 -11.99 7.15
N ALA A 37 -13.05 -11.46 8.36
CA ALA A 37 -13.27 -12.17 9.65
C ALA A 37 -12.86 -11.36 10.91
N ALA A 38 -13.31 -10.11 11.05
CA ALA A 38 -13.41 -9.44 12.36
C ALA A 38 -14.71 -8.62 12.44
N ALA A 39 -15.82 -9.26 12.07
CA ALA A 39 -17.15 -8.74 12.33
C ALA A 39 -17.48 -8.99 13.80
N SER A 40 -17.37 -7.97 14.64
CA SER A 40 -18.26 -7.87 15.82
C SER A 40 -18.53 -6.44 16.29
N SER A 41 -17.83 -5.41 15.80
CA SER A 41 -18.30 -4.02 15.94
C SER A 41 -17.48 -3.02 15.11
N ARG A 42 -17.35 -3.23 13.79
CA ARG A 42 -16.98 -2.13 12.88
C ARG A 42 -18.26 -1.39 12.54
N SER A 43 -18.51 -0.27 13.23
CA SER A 43 -19.64 0.60 12.90
C SER A 43 -19.34 1.25 11.54
N GLU A 44 -20.28 1.16 10.62
CA GLU A 44 -20.20 1.95 9.39
C GLU A 44 -20.50 3.41 9.70
N ILE A 45 -19.77 4.32 9.05
CA ILE A 45 -20.00 5.75 9.12
C ILE A 45 -20.38 6.25 7.74
N ASP A 46 -21.36 7.15 7.71
CA ASP A 46 -21.77 7.86 6.49
C ASP A 46 -20.94 9.13 6.35
N LEU A 47 -20.31 9.31 5.19
CA LEU A 47 -19.46 10.43 4.82
C LEU A 47 -20.00 11.10 3.56
N LEU A 48 -19.56 12.32 3.28
CA LEU A 48 -19.81 13.00 2.01
C LEU A 48 -18.49 13.21 1.28
N VAL A 49 -18.20 12.41 0.26
CA VAL A 49 -16.98 12.55 -0.55
C VAL A 49 -17.32 13.21 -1.87
N ASN A 50 -16.73 14.37 -2.18
CA ASN A 50 -17.03 15.17 -3.38
C ASN A 50 -18.52 15.49 -3.55
N GLY A 51 -19.28 15.58 -2.45
CA GLY A 51 -20.72 15.77 -2.45
C GLY A 51 -21.54 14.49 -2.66
N GLU A 52 -20.90 13.33 -2.84
CA GLU A 52 -21.54 12.02 -2.93
C GLU A 52 -21.51 11.30 -1.57
N PRO A 53 -22.65 10.75 -1.11
CA PRO A 53 -22.69 10.00 0.13
C PRO A 53 -21.91 8.68 -0.02
N LEU A 54 -20.92 8.48 0.85
CA LEU A 54 -20.08 7.29 0.89
C LEU A 54 -20.09 6.68 2.28
N ARG A 55 -20.36 5.38 2.36
CA ARG A 55 -20.34 4.64 3.62
C ARG A 55 -19.05 3.82 3.73
N VAL A 56 -18.35 3.98 4.84
CA VAL A 56 -17.10 3.25 5.12
C VAL A 56 -17.10 2.66 6.52
N ALA A 57 -16.31 1.61 6.72
CA ALA A 57 -16.17 0.99 8.03
C ALA A 57 -15.25 1.81 8.94
N ALA A 58 -15.71 2.15 10.15
CA ALA A 58 -14.90 2.80 11.18
C ALA A 58 -14.14 1.78 12.07
N PRO A 59 -12.98 2.16 12.65
CA PRO A 59 -12.26 3.41 12.41
C PRO A 59 -11.62 3.45 11.02
N CYS A 60 -11.72 4.60 10.35
CA CYS A 60 -11.13 4.85 9.03
C CYS A 60 -10.37 6.18 9.10
N THR A 61 -9.23 6.27 8.41
CA THR A 61 -8.45 7.51 8.27
C THR A 61 -8.62 8.06 6.85
N LEU A 62 -8.30 9.34 6.65
CA LEU A 62 -8.26 9.92 5.29
C LEU A 62 -7.36 9.11 4.36
N GLY A 63 -6.23 8.60 4.87
CA GLY A 63 -5.32 7.74 4.11
C GLY A 63 -5.99 6.43 3.69
N GLY A 64 -6.65 5.74 4.62
CA GLY A 64 -7.39 4.51 4.33
C GLY A 64 -8.57 4.73 3.38
N LEU A 65 -9.23 5.89 3.47
CA LEU A 65 -10.28 6.27 2.54
C LEU A 65 -9.74 6.47 1.11
N LEU A 66 -8.60 7.16 0.96
CA LEU A 66 -7.97 7.34 -0.34
C LEU A 66 -7.47 6.02 -0.94
N GLU A 67 -6.98 5.11 -0.11
CA GLU A 67 -6.65 3.74 -0.53
C GLU A 67 -7.89 2.98 -1.01
N TYR A 68 -9.00 3.07 -0.28
CA TYR A 68 -10.27 2.47 -0.67
C TYR A 68 -10.79 3.01 -2.01
N LEU A 69 -10.56 4.29 -2.29
CA LEU A 69 -10.94 4.95 -3.54
C LEU A 69 -9.93 4.76 -4.68
N ASP A 70 -8.85 3.99 -4.49
CA ASP A 70 -7.74 3.83 -5.45
C ASP A 70 -7.04 5.15 -5.83
N LEU A 71 -7.13 6.15 -4.93
CA LEU A 71 -6.50 7.47 -5.07
C LEU A 71 -5.20 7.58 -4.27
N ALA A 72 -4.79 6.50 -3.59
CA ALA A 72 -3.53 6.42 -2.89
C ALA A 72 -2.35 6.68 -3.84
N GLY A 73 -1.56 7.70 -3.53
CA GLY A 73 -0.39 8.07 -4.33
C GLY A 73 -0.65 9.11 -5.42
N GLN A 74 -1.90 9.41 -5.76
CA GLN A 74 -2.24 10.44 -6.74
C GLN A 74 -1.90 11.84 -6.22
N ARG A 75 -1.71 12.79 -7.13
CA ARG A 75 -1.50 14.22 -6.81
C ARG A 75 -2.86 14.88 -6.55
N VAL A 76 -3.48 14.50 -5.45
CA VAL A 76 -4.76 15.06 -5.00
C VAL A 76 -4.58 15.83 -3.69
N ALA A 77 -5.24 16.97 -3.60
CA ALA A 77 -5.44 17.70 -2.37
C ALA A 77 -6.77 17.26 -1.75
N VAL A 78 -6.78 17.01 -0.46
CA VAL A 78 -7.99 16.62 0.27
C VAL A 78 -8.35 17.72 1.25
N ALA A 79 -9.59 18.18 1.22
CA ALA A 79 -10.15 19.08 2.22
C ALA A 79 -11.16 18.33 3.08
N LEU A 80 -11.00 18.41 4.40
CA LEU A 80 -11.92 17.84 5.38
C LEU A 80 -12.74 18.98 5.99
N ASN A 81 -14.06 18.92 5.86
CA ASN A 81 -15.00 19.95 6.32
C ASN A 81 -14.65 21.37 5.82
N GLY A 82 -14.05 21.47 4.62
CA GLY A 82 -13.57 22.72 4.03
C GLY A 82 -12.16 23.15 4.46
N GLU A 83 -11.49 22.39 5.31
CA GLU A 83 -10.10 22.62 5.70
C GLU A 83 -9.15 21.75 4.85
N VAL A 84 -8.25 22.38 4.09
CA VAL A 84 -7.27 21.66 3.27
C VAL A 84 -6.26 20.94 4.17
N VAL A 85 -6.22 19.62 4.05
CA VAL A 85 -5.33 18.75 4.80
C VAL A 85 -4.06 18.50 4.00
N ILE A 86 -2.89 18.62 4.64
CA ILE A 86 -1.63 18.23 4.03
C ILE A 86 -1.51 16.70 3.94
N ARG A 87 -0.97 16.19 2.83
CA ARG A 87 -0.84 14.74 2.56
C ARG A 87 -0.19 13.94 3.70
N SER A 88 0.79 14.51 4.41
CA SER A 88 1.44 13.85 5.55
C SER A 88 0.48 13.50 6.69
N ARG A 89 -0.60 14.28 6.86
CA ARG A 89 -1.61 14.09 7.92
C ARG A 89 -2.74 13.15 7.53
N TYR A 90 -2.81 12.67 6.28
CA TYR A 90 -3.90 11.80 5.84
C TYR A 90 -3.98 10.51 6.68
N SER A 91 -2.83 9.96 7.08
CA SER A 91 -2.78 8.76 7.93
C SER A 91 -3.03 9.04 9.42
N GLU A 92 -3.01 10.30 9.84
CA GLU A 92 -3.20 10.73 11.23
C GLU A 92 -4.64 11.15 11.52
N ILE A 93 -5.36 11.63 10.50
CA ILE A 93 -6.72 12.15 10.63
C ILE A 93 -7.72 11.02 10.40
N GLU A 94 -8.45 10.70 11.46
CA GLU A 94 -9.61 9.82 11.43
C GLU A 94 -10.82 10.57 10.87
N VAL A 95 -11.58 9.91 9.98
CA VAL A 95 -12.84 10.41 9.47
C VAL A 95 -13.98 9.94 10.37
N ALA A 96 -14.93 10.84 10.63
CA ALA A 96 -16.10 10.63 11.47
C ALA A 96 -17.40 10.76 10.66
N VAL A 97 -18.51 10.29 11.23
CA VAL A 97 -19.82 10.40 10.60
C VAL A 97 -20.17 11.86 10.25
N ASP A 98 -20.79 12.06 9.09
CA ASP A 98 -21.17 13.36 8.50
C ASP A 98 -19.98 14.22 8.03
N ASP A 99 -18.75 13.72 8.08
CA ASP A 99 -17.60 14.46 7.56
C ASP A 99 -17.70 14.67 6.05
N LYS A 100 -17.37 15.89 5.64
CA LYS A 100 -17.33 16.30 4.23
C LYS A 100 -15.90 16.28 3.74
N ILE A 101 -15.63 15.43 2.78
CA ILE A 101 -14.31 15.24 2.19
C ILE A 101 -14.36 15.70 0.75
N GLU A 102 -13.57 16.70 0.39
CA GLU A 102 -13.43 17.16 -0.98
C GLU A 102 -12.05 16.76 -1.50
N ILE A 103 -12.03 16.00 -2.58
CA ILE A 103 -10.82 15.55 -3.26
C ILE A 103 -10.67 16.41 -4.51
N LEU A 104 -9.68 17.29 -4.47
CA LEU A 104 -9.34 18.20 -5.56
C LEU A 104 -8.06 17.71 -6.25
N GLU A 105 -7.93 17.91 -7.56
CA GLU A 105 -6.62 17.75 -8.20
C GLU A 105 -5.64 18.78 -7.63
N ALA A 106 -4.47 18.32 -7.17
CA ALA A 106 -3.44 19.22 -6.68
C ALA A 106 -2.84 19.98 -7.88
N VAL A 107 -3.30 21.21 -8.09
CA VAL A 107 -2.69 22.16 -9.04
C VAL A 107 -1.35 22.63 -8.48
N GLY A 108 -0.33 21.79 -8.64
CA GLY A 108 1.06 22.16 -8.43
C GLY A 108 1.59 22.88 -9.66
N GLY A 109 1.37 24.19 -9.74
CA GLY A 109 2.11 25.07 -10.65
C GLY A 109 3.54 25.23 -10.15
N GLY A 110 4.50 24.91 -11.02
CA GLY A 110 5.91 25.28 -10.84
C GLY A 110 6.17 26.70 -11.31
#